data_AF-A0A8E1QY53-F1
#
_entry.id   AF-A0A8E1QY53-F1
#
_cell.length_a   1.000
_cell.length_b   1.000
_cell.length_c   1.000
_cell.angle_alpha   90.00
_cell.angle_beta   90.00
_cell.angle_gamma   90.00
#
_symmetry.space_group_name_H-M   'P 1'
#
loop_
_entity.id
_entity.type
_entity.pdbx_description
1 polymer ?
#
loop_
_entity_poly.entity_id
_entity_poly.type
_entity_poly.pdbx_seq_one_letter_code
_entity_poly.pdbx_strand_id
1 'polypeptide(L)' 'MPRRIAANRIIFGSKEFIQYAIEIEGCIVKDYYPLTEELPFTEWLGGTITLSNDAEGCIRAYKDGKLLTQDCY' A
#
# COMPACT_ATOMS: atom_id res chain seq x y z
N MET A 1 -2.83 -12.28 9.56
CA MET A 1 -1.87 -11.16 9.73
C MET A 1 -2.02 -10.27 8.51
N PRO A 2 -2.04 -8.93 8.66
CA PRO A 2 -2.08 -8.02 7.53
C PRO A 2 -0.86 -8.24 6.64
N ARG A 3 -1.04 -8.10 5.33
CA ARG A 3 0.09 -8.08 4.38
C ARG A 3 0.69 -6.68 4.40
N ARG A 4 1.98 -6.58 4.69
CA ARG A 4 2.70 -5.30 4.68
C ARG A 4 3.52 -5.17 3.41
N ILE A 5 3.31 -4.05 2.71
CA ILE A 5 3.95 -3.80 1.42
C ILE A 5 4.62 -2.43 1.45
N ALA A 6 5.92 -2.41 1.19
CA ALA A 6 6.72 -1.22 0.96
C ALA A 6 6.82 -0.89 -0.54
N ALA A 7 6.89 0.40 -0.86
CA ALA A 7 7.17 0.86 -2.22
C ALA A 7 8.06 2.11 -2.22
N ASN A 8 8.71 2.38 -3.36
CA ASN A 8 9.49 3.60 -3.52
C ASN A 8 8.61 4.84 -3.41
N ARG A 9 7.37 4.75 -3.92
CA ARG A 9 6.40 5.85 -3.95
C ARG A 9 5.00 5.35 -3.69
N ILE A 10 4.26 6.08 -2.87
CA ILE A 10 2.81 5.92 -2.71
C ILE A 10 2.14 7.22 -3.13
N ILE A 11 1.15 7.14 -4.00
CA ILE A 11 0.34 8.28 -4.44
C ILE A 11 -1.06 8.12 -3.86
N PHE A 12 -1.56 9.12 -3.13
CA PHE A 12 -2.94 9.15 -2.65
C PHE A 12 -3.58 10.50 -3.00
N GLY A 13 -4.40 10.50 -4.07
CA GLY A 13 -4.91 11.74 -4.64
C GLY A 13 -3.77 12.61 -5.18
N SER A 14 -3.65 13.86 -4.69
CA SER A 14 -2.58 14.78 -5.06
C SER A 14 -1.33 14.67 -4.18
N LYS A 15 -1.32 13.78 -3.18
CA LYS A 15 -0.19 13.59 -2.26
C LYS A 15 0.72 12.48 -2.75
N GLU A 16 2.02 12.71 -2.65
CA GLU A 16 3.07 11.73 -2.90
C GLU A 16 3.85 11.47 -1.61
N PHE A 17 4.09 10.20 -1.31
CA PHE A 17 4.85 9.73 -0.16
C PHE A 17 6.02 8.88 -0.65
N ILE A 18 7.23 9.19 -0.19
CA ILE A 18 8.46 8.55 -0.65
C ILE A 18 8.94 7.54 0.39
N GLN A 19 9.19 6.31 -0.03
CA GLN A 19 9.58 5.17 0.83
C GLN A 19 8.58 4.94 1.96
N TYR A 20 7.38 4.50 1.60
CA TYR A 20 6.31 4.23 2.55
C TYR A 20 5.89 2.76 2.48
N ALA A 21 5.39 2.25 3.60
CA ALA A 21 4.69 0.99 3.68
C ALA A 21 3.18 1.20 3.79
N ILE A 22 2.43 0.21 3.33
CA ILE A 22 0.99 0.05 3.56
C ILE A 22 0.72 -1.29 4.25
N GLU A 23 -0.33 -1.34 5.05
CA GLU A 23 -0.85 -2.58 5.62
C GLU A 23 -2.22 -2.91 5.00
N ILE A 24 -2.35 -4.10 4.43
CA ILE A 24 -3.56 -4.57 3.76
C ILE A 24 -4.20 -5.70 4.55
N GLU A 25 -5.49 -5.57 4.85
CA GLU A 25 -6.34 -6.65 5.34
C GLU A 25 -7.44 -6.94 4.32
N GLY A 26 -7.47 -8.18 3.81
CA GLY A 26 -8.30 -8.55 2.66
C GLY A 26 -7.95 -7.70 1.43
N CYS A 27 -8.73 -6.67 1.16
CA CYS A 27 -8.49 -5.71 0.07
C CYS A 27 -8.56 -4.25 0.53
N ILE A 28 -8.49 -4.00 1.84
CA ILE A 28 -8.58 -2.68 2.44
C ILE A 28 -7.22 -2.29 3.02
N VAL A 29 -6.74 -1.10 2.68
CA VAL A 29 -5.57 -0.50 3.33
C VAL A 29 -6.00 -0.01 4.70
N LYS A 30 -5.40 -0.59 5.74
CA LYS A 30 -5.66 -0.24 7.14
C LYS A 30 -4.75 0.86 7.65
N ASP A 31 -3.52 0.91 7.13
CA ASP A 31 -2.54 1.92 7.51
C ASP A 31 -1.54 2.19 6.38
N TYR A 32 -0.90 3.37 6.43
CA TYR A 32 0.21 3.75 5.56
C TYR A 32 1.15 4.72 6.28
N TYR A 33 2.45 4.44 6.26
CA TYR A 33 3.44 5.17 7.07
C TYR A 33 4.84 5.15 6.45
N PRO A 34 5.71 6.13 6.81
CA PRO A 34 7.08 6.16 6.31
C PRO A 34 7.89 4.95 6.77
N LEU A 35 8.72 4.41 5.90
CA LEU A 35 9.78 3.47 6.28
C LEU A 35 10.97 4.26 6.81
N THR A 36 11.04 4.41 8.12
CA THR A 36 12.20 5.01 8.81
C THR A 36 13.27 3.97 9.13
N GLU A 37 12.90 2.69 9.11
CA GLU A 37 13.75 1.54 9.39
C GLU A 37 13.26 0.32 8.61
N GLU A 38 14.07 -0.75 8.56
CA GLU A 38 13.63 -2.02 7.99
C GLU A 38 12.59 -2.68 8.91
N LEU A 39 11.46 -3.06 8.32
CA LEU A 39 10.37 -3.70 9.05
C LEU A 39 10.29 -5.19 8.70
N PRO A 40 10.14 -6.09 9.69
CA PRO A 40 10.04 -7.52 9.43
C PRO A 40 8.76 -7.86 8.67
N PHE A 41 8.82 -8.93 7.88
CA PHE A 41 7.68 -9.44 7.08
C PHE A 41 7.05 -8.37 6.16
N THR A 42 7.89 -7.49 5.62
CA THR A 42 7.51 -6.44 4.68
C THR A 42 7.94 -6.85 3.28
N GLU A 43 6.99 -6.94 2.36
CA GLU A 43 7.27 -7.17 0.94
C GLU A 43 7.65 -5.86 0.27
N TRP A 44 8.67 -5.85 -0.58
CA TRP A 44 9.05 -4.67 -1.35
C TRP A 44 8.54 -4.72 -2.78
N LEU A 45 7.49 -3.95 -3.09
CA LEU A 45 7.01 -3.74 -4.45
C LEU A 45 7.63 -2.46 -5.04
N GLY A 46 8.78 -2.62 -5.70
CA GLY A 46 9.50 -1.52 -6.33
C GLY A 46 8.63 -0.69 -7.29
N GLY A 47 8.86 0.62 -7.37
CA GLY A 47 8.06 1.57 -8.15
C GLY A 47 6.95 2.24 -7.34
N THR A 48 5.80 2.48 -7.98
CA THR A 48 4.69 3.26 -7.40
C THR A 48 3.52 2.37 -7.01
N ILE A 49 2.90 2.64 -5.86
CA ILE A 49 1.57 2.15 -5.47
C ILE A 49 0.62 3.35 -5.48
N THR A 50 -0.59 3.16 -6.00
CA THR A 50 -1.65 4.18 -5.97
C THR A 50 -2.73 3.80 -4.97
N LEU A 51 -3.10 4.73 -4.11
CA LEU A 51 -4.21 4.61 -3.16
C LEU A 51 -5.40 5.42 -3.66
N SER A 52 -6.59 4.87 -3.51
CA SER A 52 -7.85 5.58 -3.76
C SER A 52 -8.93 5.14 -2.79
N ASN A 53 -9.85 6.05 -2.46
CA ASN A 53 -11.08 5.67 -1.77
C ASN A 53 -12.04 5.00 -2.76
N ASP A 54 -12.70 3.93 -2.33
CA ASP A 54 -13.85 3.39 -3.05
C ASP A 54 -15.15 4.13 -2.69
N ALA A 55 -16.27 3.66 -3.25
CA ALA A 55 -17.59 4.25 -3.02
C ALA A 55 -18.07 4.15 -1.56
N GLU A 56 -17.51 3.22 -0.77
CA GLU A 56 -17.83 3.01 0.64
C GLU A 56 -16.88 3.77 1.57
N GLY A 57 -15.92 4.51 1.02
CA GLY A 57 -14.91 5.26 1.76
C GLY A 57 -13.74 4.42 2.27
N CYS A 58 -13.61 3.16 1.82
CA CYS A 58 -12.47 2.32 2.15
C CYS A 58 -11.30 2.64 1.22
N ILE A 59 -10.08 2.65 1.78
CA ILE A 59 -8.85 2.87 1.00
C ILE A 59 -8.45 1.57 0.32
N ARG A 60 -8.20 1.63 -0.99
CA ARG A 60 -7.75 0.52 -1.84
C ARG A 60 -6.38 0.83 -2.41
N ALA A 61 -5.50 -0.17 -2.48
CA ALA A 61 -4.17 -0.04 -3.06
C ALA A 61 -4.09 -0.73 -4.42
N TYR A 62 -3.43 -0.10 -5.38
CA TYR A 62 -3.23 -0.61 -6.73
C TYR A 62 -1.77 -0.57 -7.13
N LYS A 63 -1.33 -1.60 -7.84
CA LYS A 63 -0.04 -1.69 -8.51
C LYS A 63 -0.24 -1.90 -9.99
N ASP A 64 0.25 -0.98 -10.82
CA ASP A 64 0.13 -1.07 -12.29
C ASP A 64 -1.32 -1.32 -12.75
N GLY A 65 -2.29 -0.67 -12.08
CA GLY A 65 -3.72 -0.81 -12.32
C GLY A 65 -4.38 -2.04 -11.70
N LYS A 66 -3.63 -2.95 -11.07
CA LYS A 66 -4.16 -4.15 -10.41
C LYS A 66 -4.36 -3.92 -8.91
N LEU A 67 -5.51 -4.36 -8.40
CA LEU A 67 -5.82 -4.28 -6.96
C LEU A 67 -4.86 -5.17 -6.17
N LEU A 68 -4.24 -4.61 -5.14
CA LEU A 68 -3.47 -5.36 -4.16
C LEU A 68 -4.40 -5.91 -3.09
N THR A 69 -4.21 -7.18 -2.76
CA THR A 69 -4.94 -7.86 -1.69
C THR A 69 -3.95 -8.54 -0.75
N GLN A 70 -4.45 -8.98 0.40
CA GLN A 70 -3.67 -9.72 1.39
C GLN A 70 -3.16 -11.05 0.82
N ASP A 71 -3.89 -11.69 -0.09
CA ASP A 71 -3.65 -13.08 -0.51
C ASP A 71 -3.03 -13.23 -1.92
N CYS A 72 -2.83 -12.13 -2.67
CA CYS A 72 -2.26 -12.21 -4.01
C CYS A 72 -0.74 -12.44 -4.01
N TYR A 73 -0.29 -13.53 -4.64
CA TYR A 73 1.06 -13.73 -5.18
C TYR A 73 1.11 -13.31 -6.65
#